data_AF-A0A2M7S597-F1
#
_entry.id   AF-A0A2M7S597-F1
#
_cell.length_a   1.000
_cell.length_b   1.000
_cell.length_c   1.000
_cell.angle_alpha   90.00
_cell.angle_beta   90.00
_cell.angle_gamma   90.00
#
_symmetry.space_group_name_H-M   'P 1'
#
loop_
_entity.id
_entity.type
_entity.pdbx_description
1 polymer ?
#
loop_
_entity_poly.entity_id
_entity_poly.type
_entity_poly.pdbx_seq_one_letter_code
_entity_poly.pdbx_strand_id
1 'polypeptide(L)'
;MTRYIIISIISGILFALMDGFINGNPFAAKLFEIYKPIARSSLNIPAGMIIDLLYGFAMAGIFLLLYNSLPGATGLAKGASYAVLIWFFRVAMQAMGSWMMFRISEGAVVYSMLAGFGEMLALGILYGLTLKPPM
;
A
#
# COMPACT_ATOMS: atom_id res chain seq x y z
N MET A 1 15.55 16.63 5.65
CA MET A 1 14.70 16.86 4.46
C MET A 1 15.09 16.02 3.25
N THR A 2 16.35 16.01 2.81
CA THR A 2 16.79 15.21 1.63
C THR A 2 16.46 13.72 1.73
N ARG A 3 16.72 13.09 2.88
CA ARG A 3 16.36 11.69 3.14
C ARG A 3 14.86 11.42 2.97
N TYR A 4 14.02 12.31 3.50
CA TYR A 4 12.56 12.20 3.35
C TYR A 4 12.16 12.24 1.87
N ILE A 5 12.63 13.23 1.11
CA ILE A 5 12.27 13.36 -0.32
C ILE A 5 12.69 12.12 -1.12
N ILE A 6 13.93 11.65 -0.94
CA ILE A 6 14.44 10.47 -1.66
C ILE A 6 13.59 9.24 -1.34
N ILE A 7 13.35 8.98 -0.04
CA ILE A 7 12.59 7.79 0.37
C ILE A 7 11.13 7.89 -0.08
N SER A 8 10.51 9.07 -0.06
CA SER A 8 9.16 9.28 -0.58
C SER A 8 9.06 8.96 -2.07
N ILE A 9 10.04 9.38 -2.88
CA ILE A 9 10.10 9.06 -4.32
C ILE A 9 10.26 7.55 -4.52
N ILE A 10 11.23 6.93 -3.84
CA ILE A 10 11.47 5.48 -3.93
C ILE A 10 10.21 4.71 -3.54
N SER A 11 9.50 5.16 -2.50
CA SER A 11 8.27 4.53 -2.04
C SER A 11 7.14 4.65 -3.05
N GLY A 12 6.99 5.83 -3.68
CA GLY A 12 6.00 6.03 -4.73
C GLY A 12 6.25 5.17 -5.97
N ILE A 13 7.53 5.02 -6.35
CA ILE A 13 7.92 4.10 -7.43
C ILE A 13 7.62 2.65 -7.01
N LEU A 14 7.92 2.28 -5.78
CA LEU A 14 7.64 0.94 -5.26
C LEU A 14 6.14 0.64 -5.25
N PHE A 15 5.29 1.59 -4.85
CA PHE A 15 3.84 1.51 -4.95
C PHE A 15 3.40 1.21 -6.39
N ALA A 16 3.82 2.03 -7.36
CA ALA A 16 3.42 1.86 -8.76
C ALA A 16 3.85 0.50 -9.34
N LEU A 17 5.06 0.04 -8.99
CA LEU A 17 5.55 -1.27 -9.42
C LEU A 17 4.72 -2.39 -8.79
N MET A 18 4.48 -2.34 -7.48
CA MET A 18 3.73 -3.36 -6.77
C MET A 18 2.28 -3.41 -7.25
N ASP A 19 1.62 -2.26 -7.46
CA ASP A 19 0.27 -2.21 -8.02
C ASP A 19 0.22 -2.82 -9.42
N GLY A 20 1.23 -2.54 -10.26
CA GLY A 20 1.37 -3.17 -11.57
C GLY A 20 1.50 -4.70 -11.48
N PHE A 21 2.33 -5.21 -10.56
CA PHE A 21 2.53 -6.66 -10.38
C PHE A 21 1.29 -7.35 -9.78
N ILE A 22 0.66 -6.74 -8.79
CA ILE A 22 -0.49 -7.30 -8.07
C ILE A 22 -1.73 -7.30 -8.94
N ASN A 23 -2.00 -6.22 -9.68
CA ASN A 23 -3.24 -6.06 -10.42
C ASN A 23 -3.10 -6.40 -11.91
N GLY A 24 -1.90 -6.31 -12.47
CA GLY A 24 -1.63 -6.57 -13.89
C GLY A 24 -1.45 -8.05 -14.25
N ASN A 25 -1.40 -8.96 -13.27
CA ASN A 25 -1.21 -10.38 -13.56
C ASN A 25 -2.52 -11.08 -14.00
N PRO A 26 -2.43 -12.14 -14.83
CA PRO A 26 -3.63 -12.82 -15.37
C PRO A 26 -4.54 -13.42 -14.31
N PHE A 27 -3.97 -13.82 -13.16
CA PHE A 27 -4.73 -14.39 -12.06
C PHE A 27 -5.64 -13.34 -11.42
N ALA A 28 -5.10 -12.17 -11.09
CA ALA A 28 -5.84 -11.03 -10.57
C ALA A 28 -6.92 -10.56 -11.56
N ALA A 29 -6.60 -10.48 -12.85
CA ALA A 29 -7.58 -10.09 -13.88
C ALA A 29 -8.81 -11.02 -13.92
N LYS A 30 -8.61 -12.33 -13.76
CA LYS A 30 -9.70 -13.31 -13.67
C LYS A 30 -10.50 -13.16 -12.37
N LEU A 31 -9.80 -12.94 -11.27
CA LEU A 31 -10.38 -12.76 -9.93
C LEU A 31 -11.31 -11.53 -9.87
N PHE A 32 -10.91 -10.45 -10.56
CA PHE A 32 -11.63 -9.18 -10.60
C PHE A 32 -12.56 -9.01 -11.81
N GLU A 33 -12.74 -10.05 -12.62
CA GLU A 33 -13.62 -10.02 -13.80
C GLU A 33 -15.08 -9.66 -13.43
N ILE A 34 -15.50 -10.00 -12.23
CA ILE A 34 -16.81 -9.67 -11.65
C ILE A 34 -17.08 -8.15 -11.66
N TYR A 35 -16.03 -7.33 -11.58
CA TYR A 35 -16.15 -5.87 -11.61
C TYR A 35 -16.32 -5.27 -13.00
N LYS A 36 -16.17 -6.04 -14.10
CA LYS A 36 -16.27 -5.53 -15.48
C LYS A 36 -17.49 -4.64 -15.80
N PRO A 37 -18.69 -4.82 -15.22
CA PRO A 37 -19.82 -3.92 -15.49
C PRO A 37 -19.63 -2.50 -14.91
N ILE A 38 -18.77 -2.37 -13.90
CA ILE A 38 -18.58 -1.13 -13.10
C ILE A 38 -17.17 -0.56 -13.33
N ALA A 39 -16.19 -1.42 -13.64
CA ALA A 39 -14.81 -1.06 -13.87
C ALA A 39 -14.69 -0.17 -15.12
N ARG A 40 -13.81 0.84 -15.04
CA ARG A 40 -13.50 1.68 -16.20
C ARG A 40 -12.84 0.84 -17.29
N SER A 41 -13.22 1.09 -18.53
CA SER A 41 -12.71 0.40 -19.72
C SER A 41 -11.27 0.78 -20.08
N SER A 42 -10.78 1.92 -19.60
CA SER A 42 -9.42 2.38 -19.82
C SER A 42 -8.74 2.81 -18.52
N LEU A 43 -7.46 2.47 -18.42
CA LEU A 43 -6.57 2.87 -17.33
C LEU A 43 -5.79 4.11 -17.75
N ASN A 44 -5.82 5.16 -16.93
CA ASN A 44 -4.95 6.32 -17.07
C ASN A 44 -3.65 6.06 -16.30
N ILE A 45 -2.68 5.44 -16.96
CA ILE A 45 -1.39 5.04 -16.36
C ILE A 45 -0.65 6.26 -15.79
N PRO A 46 -0.51 7.39 -16.50
CA PRO A 46 0.15 8.58 -15.93
C PRO A 46 -0.51 9.08 -14.64
N ALA A 47 -1.85 9.09 -14.58
CA ALA A 47 -2.55 9.52 -13.38
C ALA A 47 -2.30 8.57 -12.20
N GLY A 48 -2.29 7.25 -12.44
CA GLY A 48 -1.94 6.25 -11.42
C GLY A 48 -0.55 6.50 -10.83
N MET A 49 0.46 6.66 -11.70
CA MET A 49 1.84 6.93 -11.25
C MET A 49 1.97 8.20 -10.42
N ILE A 50 1.26 9.28 -10.78
CA ILE A 50 1.27 10.53 -10.01
C ILE A 50 0.64 10.31 -8.63
N ILE A 51 -0.48 9.57 -8.57
CA ILE A 51 -1.15 9.24 -7.32
C ILE A 51 -0.21 8.41 -6.42
N ASP A 52 0.44 7.39 -6.96
CA ASP A 52 1.37 6.54 -6.22
C ASP A 52 2.55 7.34 -5.65
N LEU A 53 3.07 8.29 -6.44
CA LEU A 53 4.10 9.20 -5.98
C LEU A 53 3.62 10.05 -4.80
N LEU A 54 2.43 10.65 -4.90
CA LEU A 54 1.83 11.43 -3.81
C LEU A 54 1.61 10.57 -2.56
N TYR A 55 1.14 9.33 -2.72
CA TYR A 55 1.01 8.38 -1.62
C TYR A 55 2.36 8.05 -0.99
N GLY A 56 3.43 7.91 -1.78
CA GLY A 56 4.79 7.72 -1.27
C GLY A 56 5.22 8.82 -0.30
N PHE A 57 4.91 10.09 -0.62
CA PHE A 57 5.14 11.23 0.28
C PHE A 57 4.24 11.20 1.52
N ALA A 58 2.94 11.02 1.32
CA ALA A 58 1.98 11.00 2.43
C ALA A 58 2.34 9.90 3.45
N MET A 59 2.63 8.70 2.97
CA MET A 59 2.96 7.54 3.80
C MET A 59 4.27 7.70 4.56
N ALA A 60 5.31 8.21 3.91
CA ALA A 60 6.57 8.52 4.58
C ALA A 60 6.39 9.60 5.66
N GLY A 61 5.54 10.60 5.39
CA GLY A 61 5.23 11.68 6.32
C GLY A 61 4.47 11.19 7.54
N ILE A 62 3.41 10.40 7.33
CA ILE A 62 2.62 9.80 8.40
C ILE A 62 3.51 8.87 9.26
N PHE A 63 4.39 8.07 8.64
CA PHE A 63 5.34 7.24 9.40
C PHE A 63 6.20 8.07 10.35
N LEU A 64 6.76 9.19 9.89
CA LEU A 64 7.58 10.07 10.73
C LEU A 64 6.77 10.73 11.86
N LEU A 65 5.53 11.16 11.58
CA LEU A 65 4.63 11.71 12.59
C LEU A 65 4.29 10.70 13.68
N LEU A 66 4.08 9.44 13.29
CA LEU A 66 3.74 8.36 14.22
C LEU A 66 4.97 7.67 14.84
N TYR A 67 6.18 7.97 14.38
CA TYR A 67 7.39 7.20 14.70
C TYR A 67 7.58 6.97 16.20
N ASN A 68 7.39 8.01 17.02
CA ASN A 68 7.59 7.90 18.47
C ASN A 68 6.48 7.09 19.16
N SER A 69 5.27 7.10 18.61
CA SER A 69 4.11 6.38 19.14
C SER A 69 4.04 4.93 18.67
N LEU A 70 4.74 4.58 17.59
CA LEU A 70 4.75 3.21 17.07
C LEU A 70 5.46 2.25 18.03
N PRO A 71 4.90 1.06 18.29
CA PRO A 71 5.53 0.07 19.15
C PRO A 71 6.83 -0.46 18.54
N GLY A 72 7.76 -0.87 19.41
CA GLY A 72 9.04 -1.45 19.03
C GLY A 72 10.25 -0.58 19.37
N ALA A 73 11.32 -1.25 19.80
CA ALA A 73 12.58 -0.59 20.19
C ALA A 73 13.46 -0.23 18.98
N THR A 74 13.28 -0.89 17.84
CA THR A 74 14.08 -0.69 16.63
C THR A 74 13.25 -0.06 15.51
N GLY A 75 13.93 0.62 14.57
CA GLY A 75 13.27 1.19 13.40
C GLY A 75 12.51 0.15 12.57
N LEU A 76 13.06 -1.06 12.44
CA LEU A 76 12.42 -2.17 11.72
C LEU A 76 11.13 -2.62 12.42
N ALA A 77 11.14 -2.76 13.75
CA ALA A 77 9.93 -3.10 14.52
C ALA A 77 8.85 -2.01 14.40
N LYS A 78 9.24 -0.73 14.42
CA LYS A 78 8.33 0.40 14.17
C LYS A 78 7.77 0.37 12.75
N GLY A 79 8.62 0.06 11.76
CA GLY A 79 8.24 -0.12 10.36
C GLY A 79 7.21 -1.23 10.16
N ALA A 80 7.43 -2.40 10.75
CA ALA A 80 6.48 -3.51 10.72
C ALA A 80 5.16 -3.16 11.43
N SER A 81 5.22 -2.48 12.57
CA SER A 81 4.02 -2.03 13.29
C SER A 81 3.21 -1.02 12.47
N TYR A 82 3.89 -0.11 11.79
CA TYR A 82 3.27 0.83 10.85
C TYR A 82 2.63 0.12 9.67
N ALA A 83 3.31 -0.85 9.07
CA ALA A 83 2.79 -1.66 7.98
C ALA A 83 1.48 -2.34 8.36
N VAL A 84 1.43 -3.00 9.53
CA VAL A 84 0.23 -3.67 10.03
C VAL A 84 -0.90 -2.67 10.24
N LEU A 85 -0.60 -1.51 10.84
CA LEU A 85 -1.59 -0.47 11.10
C LEU A 85 -2.20 0.04 9.79
N ILE A 86 -1.38 0.44 8.82
CA ILE A 86 -1.89 0.98 7.55
C ILE A 86 -2.56 -0.11 6.72
N TRP A 87 -2.01 -1.32 6.70
CA TRP A 87 -2.65 -2.46 6.05
C TRP A 87 -4.07 -2.68 6.57
N PHE A 88 -4.27 -2.64 7.88
CA PHE A 88 -5.59 -2.81 8.47
C PHE A 88 -6.55 -1.72 7.98
N PHE A 89 -6.20 -0.45 8.17
CA PHE A 89 -7.09 0.68 7.83
C PHE A 89 -7.31 0.87 6.33
N ARG A 90 -6.30 0.62 5.50
CA ARG A 90 -6.37 0.80 4.05
C ARG A 90 -6.92 -0.44 3.35
N VAL A 91 -6.31 -1.60 3.58
CA VAL A 91 -6.54 -2.80 2.78
C VAL A 91 -7.63 -3.65 3.39
N ALA A 92 -7.52 -4.01 4.68
CA ALA A 92 -8.49 -4.91 5.29
C ALA A 92 -9.89 -4.28 5.35
N MET A 93 -9.99 -3.02 5.75
CA MET A 93 -11.28 -2.31 5.75
C MET A 93 -11.89 -2.20 4.34
N GLN A 94 -11.10 -1.87 3.32
CA GLN A 94 -11.58 -1.80 1.95
C GLN A 94 -12.04 -3.18 1.45
N ALA A 95 -11.24 -4.23 1.67
CA ALA A 95 -11.57 -5.58 1.24
C ALA A 95 -12.86 -6.09 1.88
N MET A 96 -13.04 -5.86 3.18
CA MET A 96 -14.26 -6.23 3.92
C MET A 96 -15.47 -5.41 3.47
N GLY A 97 -15.31 -4.09 3.28
CA GLY A 97 -16.38 -3.23 2.77
C GLY A 97 -16.85 -3.68 1.39
N SER A 98 -15.89 -3.95 0.50
CA SER A 98 -16.16 -4.49 -0.82
C SER A 98 -16.86 -5.86 -0.75
N TRP A 99 -16.41 -6.78 0.11
CA TRP A 99 -17.02 -8.10 0.30
C TRP A 99 -18.48 -8.03 0.75
N MET A 100 -18.82 -7.04 1.58
CA MET A 100 -20.21 -6.82 2.04
C MET A 100 -21.08 -6.11 1.01
N MET A 101 -20.51 -5.22 0.20
CA MET A 101 -21.26 -4.42 -0.78
C MET A 101 -21.44 -5.10 -2.14
N PHE A 102 -20.52 -5.97 -2.54
CA PHE A 102 -20.46 -6.55 -3.88
C PHE A 102 -20.31 -8.07 -3.83
N ARG A 103 -20.76 -8.76 -4.88
CA ARG A 103 -20.63 -10.23 -5.02
C ARG A 103 -19.22 -10.63 -5.42
N ILE A 104 -18.23 -10.31 -4.60
CA ILE A 104 -16.83 -10.64 -4.86
C ILE A 104 -16.56 -12.04 -4.35
N SER A 105 -15.75 -12.81 -5.09
CA SER A 105 -15.29 -14.11 -4.62
C SER A 105 -14.42 -13.97 -3.37
N GLU A 106 -14.57 -14.89 -2.42
CA GLU A 106 -13.73 -14.94 -1.22
C GLU A 106 -12.24 -14.99 -1.57
N GLY A 107 -11.90 -15.70 -2.67
CA GLY A 107 -10.55 -15.73 -3.21
C GLY A 107 -10.00 -14.35 -3.58
N ALA A 108 -10.83 -13.45 -4.12
CA ALA A 108 -10.41 -12.08 -4.41
C ALA A 108 -10.16 -11.25 -3.17
N VAL A 109 -11.02 -11.41 -2.16
CA VAL A 109 -10.88 -10.72 -0.87
C VAL A 109 -9.57 -11.16 -0.20
N VAL A 110 -9.33 -12.46 -0.10
CA VAL A 110 -8.11 -13.02 0.50
C VAL A 110 -6.88 -12.59 -0.29
N TYR A 111 -6.92 -12.65 -1.62
CA TYR A 111 -5.82 -12.19 -2.47
C TYR A 111 -5.50 -10.71 -2.25
N SER A 112 -6.51 -9.82 -2.28
CA SER A 112 -6.33 -8.40 -2.01
C SER A 112 -5.74 -8.14 -0.62
N MET A 113 -6.22 -8.86 0.39
CA MET A 113 -5.70 -8.73 1.75
C MET A 113 -4.23 -9.14 1.84
N LEU A 114 -3.85 -10.28 1.26
CA LEU A 114 -2.47 -10.78 1.31
C LEU A 114 -1.52 -9.95 0.46
N ALA A 115 -1.93 -9.58 -0.75
CA ALA A 115 -1.13 -8.76 -1.65
C ALA A 115 -0.89 -7.37 -1.05
N GLY A 116 -1.96 -6.73 -0.55
CA GLY A 116 -1.84 -5.44 0.13
C GLY A 116 -1.06 -5.54 1.44
N PHE A 117 -1.09 -6.68 2.14
CA PHE A 117 -0.23 -6.90 3.31
C PHE A 117 1.24 -6.91 2.93
N GLY A 118 1.61 -7.65 1.88
CA GLY A 118 2.97 -7.70 1.35
C GLY A 118 3.49 -6.31 0.94
N GLU A 119 2.65 -5.53 0.27
CA GLU A 119 2.94 -4.14 -0.12
C GLU A 119 3.21 -3.24 1.10
N MET A 120 2.32 -3.28 2.10
CA MET A 120 2.50 -2.46 3.30
C MET A 120 3.73 -2.89 4.10
N LEU A 121 4.03 -4.19 4.14
CA LEU A 121 5.23 -4.71 4.80
C LEU A 121 6.51 -4.22 4.11
N ALA A 122 6.57 -4.30 2.78
CA ALA A 122 7.72 -3.84 2.01
C ALA A 122 7.99 -2.35 2.26
N LEU A 123 6.95 -1.52 2.24
CA LEU A 123 7.04 -0.09 2.52
C LEU A 123 7.38 0.19 3.99
N GLY A 124 6.75 -0.50 4.93
CA GLY A 124 7.03 -0.36 6.35
C GLY A 124 8.47 -0.71 6.69
N ILE A 125 9.01 -1.78 6.10
CA ILE A 125 10.43 -2.16 6.25
C ILE A 125 11.32 -1.08 5.65
N LEU A 126 11.02 -0.60 4.44
CA LEU A 126 11.76 0.50 3.82
C LEU A 126 11.81 1.71 4.75
N TYR A 127 10.67 2.16 5.27
CA TYR A 127 10.60 3.30 6.20
C TYR A 127 11.32 3.04 7.51
N GLY A 128 11.13 1.87 8.12
CA GLY A 128 11.77 1.51 9.38
C GLY A 128 13.30 1.48 9.30
N LEU A 129 13.86 1.10 8.16
CA LEU A 129 15.30 1.10 7.91
C LEU A 129 15.82 2.49 7.54
N THR A 130 15.01 3.28 6.82
CA THR A 130 15.49 4.47 6.10
C THR A 130 14.89 5.79 6.56
N LEU A 131 13.97 5.84 7.51
CA LEU A 131 13.40 7.07 8.05
C LEU A 131 13.55 7.09 9.57
N LYS A 132 14.04 8.23 10.09
CA LYS A 132 14.11 8.53 11.52
C LYS A 132 13.76 10.00 11.71
N PRO A 133 13.11 10.38 12.82
CA PRO A 133 12.87 11.78 13.15
C PRO A 133 14.20 12.54 13.23
N PRO A 134 14.24 13.82 12.83
CA PRO A 134 15.36 14.67 13.21
C PRO A 134 15.45 14.72 14.75
N MET A 135 16.65 14.53 15.29
CA MET A 135 16.93 14.76 16.70
C MET A 135 16.75 16.24 17.05
#